data_AF-A0A9D9UV91-F1
#
_entry.id   AF-A0A9D9UV91-F1
#
_cell.length_a   1.000
_cell.length_b   1.000
_cell.length_c   1.000
_cell.angle_alpha   90.00
_cell.angle_beta   90.00
_cell.angle_gamma   90.00
#
_symmetry.space_group_name_H-M   'P 1'
#
loop_
_entity.id
_entity.type
_entity.pdbx_description
1 polymer ?
#
loop_
_entity_poly.entity_id
_entity_poly.type
_entity_poly.pdbx_seq_one_letter_code
_entity_poly.pdbx_strand_id
1 'polypeptide(L)'
;MTIKKIQQKSKTLTETRGRQLFFWMVLCAGGLFAMYLYFLSTTVFSIVTRKNVENDIRAKVTSIGELELTYLNYFSSINKTLAYEEGFIEPKEVYFVSRNTLLTKAENSSYEL
;
A
#
# COMPACT_ATOMS: atom_id res chain seq x y z
N MET A 1 14.38 62.32 -52.84
CA MET A 1 14.68 61.99 -51.41
C MET A 1 13.72 60.95 -50.80
N THR A 2 12.72 60.47 -51.53
CA THR A 2 11.58 59.67 -51.02
C THR A 2 11.86 58.17 -50.93
N ILE A 3 12.68 57.62 -51.84
CA ILE A 3 12.96 56.17 -51.94
C ILE A 3 13.74 55.65 -50.73
N LYS A 4 14.66 56.47 -50.17
CA LYS A 4 15.46 56.10 -48.99
C LYS A 4 14.60 55.90 -47.72
N LYS A 5 13.52 56.67 -47.54
CA LYS A 5 12.62 56.55 -46.38
C LYS A 5 11.82 55.25 -46.37
N ILE A 6 11.42 54.76 -47.55
CA ILE A 6 10.66 53.50 -47.68
C ILE A 6 11.53 52.29 -47.32
N GLN A 7 12.79 52.29 -47.79
CA GLN A 7 13.78 51.25 -47.50
C GLN A 7 14.22 51.24 -46.02
N GLN A 8 14.28 52.42 -45.39
CA GLN A 8 14.61 52.51 -43.97
C GLN A 8 13.46 52.02 -43.09
N LYS A 9 12.22 52.38 -43.43
CA LYS A 9 11.02 51.94 -42.69
C LYS A 9 10.83 50.42 -42.76
N SER A 10 11.14 49.78 -43.90
CA SER A 10 11.07 48.31 -44.01
C SER A 10 12.14 47.63 -43.14
N LYS A 11 13.39 48.10 -43.16
CA LYS A 11 14.46 47.55 -42.31
C LYS A 11 14.13 47.64 -40.82
N THR A 12 13.62 48.77 -40.34
CA THR A 12 13.26 48.96 -38.92
C THR A 12 12.06 48.12 -38.48
N LEU A 13 11.12 47.83 -39.38
CA LEU A 13 9.95 46.99 -39.10
C LEU A 13 10.32 45.50 -39.03
N THR A 14 11.24 45.04 -39.87
CA THR A 14 11.70 43.65 -39.84
C THR A 14 12.55 43.37 -38.59
N GLU A 15 13.39 44.34 -38.18
CA GLU A 15 14.24 44.21 -36.99
C GLU A 15 13.43 44.14 -35.68
N THR A 16 12.39 44.98 -35.56
CA THR A 16 11.49 44.97 -34.39
C THR A 16 10.64 43.70 -34.30
N ARG A 17 10.10 43.21 -35.42
CA ARG A 17 9.34 41.94 -35.45
C ARG A 17 10.23 40.73 -35.16
N GLY A 18 11.47 40.71 -35.67
CA GLY A 18 12.44 39.63 -35.42
C GLY A 18 12.80 39.49 -33.94
N ARG A 19 13.04 40.61 -33.25
CA ARG A 19 13.33 40.61 -31.81
C ARG A 19 12.16 40.09 -30.97
N GLN A 20 10.93 40.44 -31.35
CA GLN A 20 9.73 39.99 -30.64
C GLN A 20 9.49 38.49 -30.84
N LEU A 21 9.67 37.98 -32.07
CA LEU A 21 9.60 36.55 -32.38
C LEU A 21 10.66 35.75 -31.61
N PHE A 22 11.90 36.27 -31.54
CA PHE A 22 12.97 35.64 -30.77
C PHE A 22 12.61 35.56 -29.28
N PHE A 23 12.06 36.63 -28.70
CA PHE A 23 11.63 36.62 -27.30
C PHE A 23 10.51 35.61 -27.04
N TRP A 24 9.50 35.53 -27.92
CA TRP A 24 8.44 34.53 -27.82
C TRP A 24 8.99 33.10 -27.96
N MET A 25 9.95 32.87 -28.85
CA MET A 25 10.59 31.57 -29.03
C MET A 25 11.35 31.14 -27.77
N VAL A 26 12.12 32.05 -27.16
CA VAL A 26 12.85 31.79 -25.91
C VAL A 26 11.88 31.55 -24.76
N LEU A 27 10.80 32.33 -24.67
CA LEU A 27 9.76 32.14 -23.64
C LEU A 27 9.08 30.78 -23.80
N CYS A 28 8.76 30.38 -25.03
CA CYS A 28 8.14 29.10 -25.32
C CYS A 28 9.08 27.93 -25.01
N ALA A 29 10.37 28.05 -25.37
CA ALA A 29 11.39 27.06 -25.05
C ALA A 29 11.60 26.92 -23.53
N GLY A 30 11.64 28.04 -22.80
CA GLY A 30 11.70 28.05 -21.33
C GLY A 30 10.47 27.42 -20.69
N GLY A 31 9.28 27.72 -21.21
CA GLY A 31 8.02 27.11 -20.77
C GLY A 31 7.99 25.60 -20.97
N LEU A 32 8.41 25.12 -22.15
CA LEU A 32 8.53 23.69 -22.42
C LEU A 32 9.56 23.00 -21.51
N PHE A 33 10.68 23.67 -21.23
CA PHE A 33 11.68 23.14 -20.32
C PHE A 33 11.16 23.02 -18.88
N ALA A 34 10.46 24.03 -18.37
CA ALA A 34 9.84 23.99 -17.05
C ALA A 34 8.76 22.90 -16.97
N MET A 35 7.92 22.79 -18.01
CA MET A 35 6.90 21.75 -18.10
C MET A 35 7.53 20.35 -18.10
N TYR A 36 8.62 20.14 -18.83
CA TYR A 36 9.36 18.88 -18.82
C TYR A 36 9.85 18.51 -17.41
N LEU A 37 10.49 19.44 -16.69
CA LEU A 37 10.95 19.21 -15.32
C LEU A 37 9.79 18.89 -14.36
N TYR A 38 8.65 19.55 -14.53
CA TYR A 38 7.44 19.28 -13.73
C TYR A 38 6.92 17.86 -13.95
N PHE A 39 6.79 17.43 -15.21
CA PHE A 39 6.37 16.07 -15.54
C PHE A 39 7.36 15.04 -15.00
N LEU A 40 8.66 15.28 -15.21
CA LEU A 40 9.72 14.38 -14.72
C LEU A 40 9.68 14.23 -13.20
N SER A 41 9.55 15.35 -12.47
CA SER A 41 9.45 15.33 -11.00
C SER A 41 8.22 14.53 -10.56
N THR A 42 7.06 14.78 -11.17
CA THR A 42 5.81 14.08 -10.85
C THR A 42 5.93 12.57 -11.06
N THR A 43 6.53 12.14 -12.18
CA THR A 43 6.78 10.73 -12.47
C THR A 43 7.74 10.10 -11.46
N VAL A 44 8.84 10.78 -11.14
CA VAL A 44 9.82 10.27 -10.15
C VAL A 44 9.18 10.14 -8.78
N PHE A 45 8.45 11.14 -8.29
CA PHE A 45 7.76 11.07 -6.99
C PHE A 45 6.73 9.95 -6.93
N SER A 46 5.96 9.76 -8.01
CA SER A 46 4.98 8.67 -8.09
C SER A 46 5.64 7.29 -7.99
N ILE A 47 6.75 7.09 -8.72
CA ILE A 47 7.50 5.82 -8.70
C ILE A 47 8.15 5.59 -7.32
N VAL A 48 8.80 6.61 -6.74
CA VAL A 48 9.46 6.50 -5.44
C VAL A 48 8.45 6.21 -4.34
N THR A 49 7.31 6.90 -4.34
CA THR A 49 6.23 6.67 -3.37
C THR A 49 5.70 5.24 -3.48
N ARG A 50 5.41 4.78 -4.71
CA ARG A 50 4.98 3.40 -4.95
C ARG A 50 6.01 2.38 -4.47
N LYS A 51 7.30 2.63 -4.71
CA LYS A 51 8.38 1.73 -4.30
C LYS A 51 8.53 1.66 -2.79
N ASN A 52 8.37 2.78 -2.08
CA ASN A 52 8.36 2.80 -0.62
C ASN A 52 7.20 1.99 -0.05
N VAL A 53 5.99 2.18 -0.60
CA VAL A 53 4.81 1.39 -0.19
C VAL A 53 5.02 -0.10 -0.50
N GLU A 54 5.59 -0.45 -1.65
CA GLU A 54 5.89 -1.84 -1.99
C GLU A 54 6.89 -2.48 -1.03
N ASN A 55 7.94 -1.73 -0.63
CA ASN A 55 8.91 -2.20 0.35
C ASN A 55 8.27 -2.43 1.72
N ASP A 56 7.41 -1.50 2.18
CA ASP A 56 6.70 -1.65 3.45
C ASP A 56 5.75 -2.86 3.44
N ILE A 57 5.06 -3.10 2.32
CA ILE A 57 4.22 -4.28 2.13
C ILE A 57 5.08 -5.55 2.20
N ARG A 58 6.22 -5.59 1.49
CA ARG A 58 7.13 -6.74 1.52
C ARG A 58 7.61 -7.03 2.94
N ALA A 59 8.04 -6.00 3.69
CA ALA A 59 8.49 -6.16 5.06
C ALA A 59 7.39 -6.74 5.97
N LYS A 60 6.17 -6.22 5.87
CA LYS A 60 5.02 -6.74 6.64
C LYS A 60 4.66 -8.17 6.27
N VAL A 61 4.68 -8.52 4.98
CA VAL A 61 4.42 -9.89 4.50
C VAL A 61 5.47 -10.85 5.04
N THR A 62 6.75 -10.48 5.04
CA THR A 62 7.82 -11.28 5.64
C THR A 62 7.57 -11.52 7.13
N SER A 63 7.23 -10.48 7.91
CA SER A 63 6.93 -10.64 9.33
C SER A 63 5.71 -11.53 9.59
N ILE A 64 4.67 -11.45 8.75
CA ILE A 64 3.51 -12.35 8.84
C ILE A 64 3.95 -13.79 8.55
N GLY A 65 4.74 -14.02 7.51
CA GLY A 65 5.24 -15.35 7.17
C GLY A 65 6.10 -15.97 8.28
N GLU A 66 6.96 -15.18 8.92
CA GLU A 66 7.73 -15.63 10.09
C GLU A 66 6.82 -16.00 11.27
N LEU A 67 5.77 -15.21 11.51
CA LEU A 67 4.80 -15.48 12.57
C LEU A 67 3.95 -16.73 12.27
N GLU A 68 3.56 -16.94 11.02
CA GLU A 68 2.86 -18.15 10.57
C GLU A 68 3.73 -19.40 10.75
N LEU A 69 5.01 -19.33 10.35
CA LEU A 69 5.95 -20.43 10.59
C LEU A 69 6.12 -20.71 12.09
N THR A 70 6.20 -19.66 12.90
CA THR A 70 6.29 -19.78 14.37
C THR A 70 5.04 -20.43 14.93
N TYR A 71 3.85 -19.99 14.51
CA TYR A 71 2.58 -20.58 14.91
C TYR A 71 2.47 -22.05 14.49
N LEU A 72 2.88 -22.39 13.27
CA LEU A 72 2.87 -23.77 12.77
C LEU A 72 3.81 -24.67 13.58
N ASN A 73 4.98 -24.17 13.98
CA ASN A 73 5.90 -24.89 14.86
C ASN A 73 5.28 -25.13 16.23
N TYR A 74 4.66 -24.11 16.85
CA TYR A 74 3.95 -24.29 18.11
C TYR A 74 2.78 -25.26 17.98
N PHE A 75 1.98 -25.14 16.93
CA PHE A 75 0.86 -26.06 16.69
C PHE A 75 1.33 -27.50 16.51
N SER A 76 2.41 -27.72 15.75
CA SER A 76 3.02 -29.05 15.59
C SER A 76 3.60 -29.61 16.89
N SER A 77 3.97 -28.75 17.84
CA SER A 77 4.49 -29.16 19.15
C SER A 77 3.40 -29.62 20.12
N ILE A 78 2.13 -29.29 19.84
CA ILE A 78 0.98 -29.75 20.63
C ILE A 78 0.73 -31.22 20.30
N ASN A 79 1.36 -32.10 21.06
CA ASN A 79 1.15 -33.55 20.98
C ASN A 79 0.74 -34.11 22.35
N LYS A 80 0.20 -35.34 22.36
CA LYS A 80 -0.20 -36.00 23.62
C LYS A 80 0.99 -36.17 24.58
N THR A 81 2.20 -36.33 24.04
CA THR A 81 3.44 -36.45 24.82
C THR A 81 3.70 -35.20 25.66
N LEU A 82 3.58 -34.00 25.08
CA LEU A 82 3.65 -32.72 25.78
C LEU A 82 2.56 -32.62 26.85
N ALA A 83 1.34 -33.07 26.56
CA ALA A 83 0.27 -33.09 27.55
C ALA A 83 0.61 -34.02 28.75
N TYR A 84 1.19 -35.20 28.49
CA TYR A 84 1.64 -36.09 29.56
C TYR A 84 2.84 -35.51 30.34
N GLU A 85 3.77 -34.83 29.67
CA GLU A 85 4.92 -34.15 30.31
C GLU A 85 4.49 -32.98 31.21
N GLU A 86 3.45 -32.25 30.82
CA GLU A 86 2.82 -31.19 31.63
C GLU A 86 1.92 -31.76 32.75
N GLY A 87 1.85 -33.09 32.91
CA GLY A 87 1.12 -33.75 33.99
C GLY A 87 -0.37 -33.96 33.72
N PHE A 88 -0.85 -33.75 32.49
CA PHE A 88 -2.20 -34.12 32.11
C PHE A 88 -2.34 -35.64 32.00
N ILE A 89 -3.48 -36.14 32.44
CA ILE A 89 -3.83 -37.57 32.42
C ILE A 89 -5.04 -37.77 31.51
N GLU A 90 -5.01 -38.83 30.71
CA GLU A 90 -6.10 -39.13 29.77
C GLU A 90 -7.38 -39.46 30.58
N PRO A 91 -8.50 -38.75 30.34
CA PRO A 91 -9.71 -38.97 31.11
C PRO A 91 -10.30 -40.35 30.82
N LYS A 92 -10.54 -41.14 31.87
CA LYS A 92 -11.15 -42.48 31.76
C LYS A 92 -12.58 -42.46 31.20
N GLU A 93 -13.30 -41.37 31.43
CA GLU A 93 -14.68 -41.19 30.96
C GLU A 93 -14.87 -39.77 30.45
N VAL A 94 -15.36 -39.65 29.21
CA VAL A 94 -15.62 -38.36 28.56
C VAL A 94 -17.12 -38.07 28.65
N TYR A 95 -17.49 -37.12 29.49
CA TYR A 95 -18.88 -36.70 29.66
C TYR A 95 -19.20 -35.57 28.69
N PHE A 96 -20.01 -35.86 27.68
CA PHE A 96 -20.50 -34.86 26.73
C PHE A 96 -21.75 -34.17 27.26
N VAL A 97 -21.70 -32.85 27.43
CA VAL A 97 -22.88 -32.06 27.84
C VAL A 97 -23.66 -31.66 26.60
N SER A 98 -24.76 -32.37 26.33
CA SER A 98 -25.76 -32.00 25.32
C SER A 98 -26.80 -31.08 25.96
N ARG A 99 -27.16 -29.99 25.28
CA ARG A 99 -28.17 -29.01 25.77
C ARG A 99 -29.56 -29.62 26.01
N ASN A 100 -29.83 -30.84 25.53
CA ASN A 100 -31.08 -31.54 25.73
C ASN A 100 -31.20 -32.28 27.08
N THR A 101 -30.11 -32.50 27.83
CA THR A 101 -30.17 -33.29 29.07
C THR A 101 -30.58 -32.49 30.30
N LEU A 102 -30.50 -31.15 30.23
CA LEU A 102 -30.91 -30.26 31.34
C LEU A 102 -32.44 -30.22 31.54
N LEU A 103 -33.22 -30.62 30.53
CA LEU A 103 -34.69 -30.62 30.58
C LEU A 103 -35.28 -31.94 31.10
N THR A 104 -34.52 -33.04 31.13
CA THR A 104 -35.02 -34.35 31.56
C THR A 104 -34.70 -34.68 33.04
N LYS A 105 -33.69 -34.04 33.64
CA LYS A 105 -33.28 -34.36 35.03
C LYS A 105 -34.05 -33.60 36.11
N ALA A 106 -34.82 -32.57 35.77
CA ALA A 106 -35.56 -31.76 36.73
C ALA A 106 -36.92 -32.35 37.14
N GLU A 107 -37.41 -33.41 36.49
CA GLU A 107 -38.79 -33.90 36.68
C GLU A 107 -38.91 -35.04 37.74
N ASN A 108 -37.86 -35.82 38.01
CA ASN A 108 -37.99 -37.10 38.74
C ASN A 108 -37.35 -37.13 40.15
N SER A 109 -37.20 -36.01 40.86
CA SER A 109 -36.55 -35.99 42.19
C SER A 109 -37.39 -35.36 43.30
N SER A 110 -38.69 -35.59 43.30
CA SER A 110 -39.57 -35.08 44.37
C SER A 110 -40.74 -36.00 44.68
N TYR A 111 -40.44 -37.23 45.10
CA TYR A 111 -41.17 -37.96 46.14
C TYR A 111 -40.34 -39.19 46.52
N GLU A 112 -39.77 -39.22 47.72
CA GLU A 112 -39.65 -40.38 48.63
C GLU A 112 -39.20 -39.79 49.98
N LEU A 113 -40.20 -39.57 50.85
CA LEU A 113 -40.02 -39.37 52.31
C LEU A 113 -40.07 -40.74 52.96
#